data_AF-A0AAW9J3X0-F1
#
_entry.id   AF-A0AAW9J3X0-F1
#
_cell.length_a   1.000
_cell.length_b   1.000
_cell.length_c   1.000
_cell.angle_alpha   90.00
_cell.angle_beta   90.00
_cell.angle_gamma   90.00
#
_symmetry.space_group_name_H-M   'P 1'
#
loop_
_entity.id
_entity.type
_entity.pdbx_description
1 polymer ?
#
loop_
_entity_poly.entity_id
_entity_poly.type
_entity_poly.pdbx_seq_one_letter_code
_entity_poly.pdbx_strand_id
1 'polypeptide(L)'
;SVPLKISSEDLFEVHGEAIMTTEAFENYNKNADVPLKNLRNGAAGALRNLNLKETAKRNLSAFFYDVGYKEGEPFKTYEEMLNFIKGKGLPMDSYVKYCTTVEEIEKEINYINDSRFDLNYDIDGVVIA
;
A
#
# COMPACT_ATOMS: atom_id res chain seq x y z
N SER A 1 -6.30 7.04 4.07
CA SER A 1 -7.57 6.85 3.32
C SER A 1 -7.33 7.19 1.85
N VAL A 2 -8.05 6.55 0.94
CA VAL A 2 -7.93 6.83 -0.51
C VAL A 2 -8.68 8.12 -0.84
N PRO A 3 -8.04 9.11 -1.49
CA PRO A 3 -8.73 10.32 -1.90
C PRO A 3 -9.72 10.03 -3.02
N LEU A 4 -10.96 10.53 -2.89
CA LEU A 4 -11.96 10.43 -3.97
C LEU A 4 -11.76 11.48 -5.06
N LYS A 5 -10.94 12.50 -4.79
CA LYS A 5 -10.59 13.58 -5.72
C LYS A 5 -9.15 13.99 -5.47
N ILE A 6 -8.44 14.28 -6.55
CA ILE A 6 -7.10 14.86 -6.56
C ILE A 6 -7.15 16.15 -7.39
N SER A 7 -6.30 17.12 -7.05
CA SER A 7 -6.20 18.37 -7.82
C SER A 7 -5.32 18.15 -9.06
N SER A 8 -5.86 17.46 -10.06
CA SER A 8 -5.14 17.07 -11.28
C SER A 8 -6.08 17.01 -12.47
N GLU A 9 -5.61 17.44 -13.64
CA GLU A 9 -6.30 17.23 -14.93
C GLU A 9 -5.79 15.99 -15.67
N ASP A 10 -4.74 15.35 -15.18
CA ASP A 10 -4.17 14.13 -15.79
C ASP A 10 -5.16 12.96 -15.80
N LEU A 11 -5.21 12.24 -16.92
CA LEU A 11 -5.89 10.94 -17.05
C LEU A 11 -4.87 9.80 -16.85
N PHE A 12 -5.08 8.99 -15.81
CA PHE A 12 -4.19 7.87 -15.49
C PHE A 12 -4.88 6.76 -14.68
N GLU A 13 -4.32 5.56 -14.75
CA GLU A 13 -4.67 4.39 -13.92
C GLU A 13 -3.54 4.15 -12.91
N VAL A 14 -3.88 4.08 -11.63
CA VAL A 14 -2.92 3.84 -10.56
C VAL A 14 -3.19 2.52 -9.87
N HIS A 15 -2.13 1.77 -9.62
CA HIS A 15 -2.15 0.51 -8.91
C HIS A 15 -1.53 0.65 -7.53
N GLY A 16 -1.98 -0.24 -6.65
CA GLY A 16 -1.56 -0.25 -5.27
C GLY A 16 -2.12 -1.45 -4.54
N GLU A 17 -1.94 -1.44 -3.23
CA GLU A 17 -2.42 -2.48 -2.35
C GLU A 17 -3.33 -1.89 -1.28
N ALA A 18 -4.44 -2.57 -1.00
CA ALA A 18 -5.28 -2.24 0.13
C ALA A 18 -4.72 -2.90 1.38
N ILE A 19 -4.47 -2.10 2.41
CA ILE A 19 -3.78 -2.52 3.62
C ILE A 19 -4.76 -2.48 4.79
N MET A 20 -4.80 -3.56 5.56
CA MET A 20 -5.38 -3.54 6.89
C MET A 20 -4.24 -3.36 7.88
N THR A 21 -4.29 -2.33 8.73
CA THR A 21 -3.28 -2.12 9.78
C THR A 21 -3.51 -3.03 10.98
N THR A 22 -2.49 -3.29 11.79
CA THR A 22 -2.59 -4.02 13.05
C THR A 22 -3.63 -3.37 13.98
N GLU A 23 -3.61 -2.05 14.11
CA GLU A 23 -4.60 -1.30 14.89
C GLU A 23 -6.04 -1.55 14.42
N ALA A 24 -6.31 -1.41 13.12
CA ALA A 24 -7.62 -1.68 12.54
C ALA A 24 -8.06 -3.14 12.74
N PHE A 25 -7.12 -4.09 12.63
CA PHE A 25 -7.37 -5.51 12.84
C PHE A 25 -7.78 -5.81 14.28
N GLU A 26 -7.02 -5.30 15.26
CA GLU A 26 -7.33 -5.44 16.68
C GLU A 26 -8.66 -4.79 17.02
N ASN A 27 -8.89 -3.57 16.53
CA ASN A 27 -10.14 -2.85 16.78
C ASN A 27 -11.36 -3.58 16.21
N TYR A 28 -11.25 -4.14 15.01
CA TYR A 28 -12.32 -4.95 14.42
C TYR A 28 -12.60 -6.19 15.28
N ASN A 29 -11.54 -6.93 15.65
CA ASN A 29 -11.70 -8.21 16.33
C ASN A 29 -12.23 -8.10 17.78
N LYS A 30 -12.14 -6.94 18.43
CA LYS A 30 -12.71 -6.71 19.78
C LYS A 30 -14.20 -7.04 19.87
N ASN A 31 -14.96 -6.80 18.80
CA ASN A 31 -16.42 -6.94 18.79
C ASN A 31 -16.93 -7.87 17.68
N ALA A 32 -16.05 -8.65 17.06
CA ALA A 32 -16.41 -9.51 15.94
C ALA A 32 -16.95 -10.87 16.42
N ASP A 33 -18.12 -11.27 15.95
CA ASP A 33 -18.66 -12.62 16.21
C ASP A 33 -17.70 -13.72 15.72
N VAL A 34 -17.07 -13.47 14.57
CA VAL A 34 -16.02 -14.32 14.00
C VAL A 34 -14.77 -13.47 13.76
N PRO A 35 -13.70 -13.68 14.55
CA PRO A 35 -12.45 -12.95 14.40
C PRO A 35 -11.78 -13.21 13.04
N LEU A 36 -11.12 -12.18 12.53
CA LEU A 36 -10.18 -12.33 11.42
C LEU A 36 -8.94 -13.10 11.87
N LYS A 37 -8.37 -13.88 10.95
CA LYS A 37 -7.17 -14.69 11.21
C LYS A 37 -5.86 -13.93 11.01
N ASN A 38 -5.81 -12.99 10.07
CA ASN A 38 -4.66 -12.15 9.80
C ASN A 38 -5.09 -10.88 9.02
N LEU A 39 -4.17 -9.94 8.88
CA LEU A 39 -4.39 -8.63 8.27
C LEU A 39 -4.77 -8.78 6.78
N ARG A 40 -4.06 -9.65 6.05
CA ARG A 40 -4.30 -9.96 4.62
C ARG A 40 -5.72 -10.48 4.35
N ASN A 41 -6.20 -11.43 5.14
CA ASN A 41 -7.57 -11.96 5.03
C ASN A 41 -8.60 -10.91 5.39
N GLY A 42 -8.29 -10.03 6.35
CA GLY A 42 -9.11 -8.89 6.69
C GLY A 42 -9.30 -7.92 5.52
N ALA A 43 -8.21 -7.55 4.85
CA ALA A 43 -8.25 -6.69 3.68
C ALA A 43 -9.00 -7.36 2.50
N ALA A 44 -8.60 -8.57 2.11
CA ALA A 44 -9.20 -9.28 0.99
C ALA A 44 -10.70 -9.55 1.18
N GLY A 45 -11.09 -9.93 2.40
CA GLY A 45 -12.50 -10.16 2.75
C GLY A 45 -13.33 -8.88 2.71
N ALA A 46 -12.75 -7.73 3.10
CA ALA A 46 -13.44 -6.44 3.04
C ALA A 46 -13.73 -6.01 1.60
N LEU A 47 -12.73 -6.14 0.70
CA LEU A 47 -12.85 -5.72 -0.69
C LEU A 47 -13.84 -6.56 -1.50
N ARG A 48 -14.02 -7.83 -1.11
CA ARG A 48 -14.96 -8.77 -1.76
C ARG A 48 -16.35 -8.79 -1.10
N ASN A 49 -16.57 -7.96 -0.09
CA ASN A 49 -17.85 -7.92 0.62
C ASN A 49 -18.88 -7.14 -0.19
N LEU A 50 -20.07 -7.73 -0.39
CA LEU A 50 -21.19 -7.07 -1.06
C LEU A 50 -21.81 -5.95 -0.21
N ASN A 51 -21.65 -5.99 1.12
CA ASN A 51 -22.16 -4.97 2.02
C ASN A 51 -21.08 -3.94 2.36
N LEU A 52 -21.20 -2.75 1.76
CA LEU A 52 -20.28 -1.63 1.95
C LEU A 52 -20.12 -1.20 3.41
N LYS A 53 -21.16 -1.37 4.26
CA LYS A 53 -21.07 -1.03 5.68
C LYS A 53 -20.12 -1.97 6.41
N GLU A 54 -20.08 -3.24 6.03
CA GLU A 54 -19.13 -4.20 6.59
C GLU A 54 -17.70 -3.92 6.11
N THR A 55 -17.52 -3.54 4.84
CA THR A 55 -16.22 -3.07 4.34
C THR A 55 -15.72 -1.85 5.11
N ALA A 56 -16.59 -0.86 5.36
CA ALA A 56 -16.22 0.35 6.09
C ALA A 56 -15.73 0.07 7.52
N LYS A 57 -16.33 -0.91 8.22
CA LYS A 57 -15.89 -1.34 9.56
C LYS A 57 -14.47 -1.90 9.60
N ARG A 58 -13.96 -2.38 8.47
CA ARG A 58 -12.60 -2.96 8.36
C ARG A 58 -11.51 -1.87 8.37
N ASN A 59 -11.90 -0.61 8.18
CA ASN A 59 -11.03 0.56 8.24
C ASN A 59 -9.73 0.38 7.43
N LEU A 60 -9.87 -0.06 6.18
CA LEU A 60 -8.73 -0.27 5.31
C LEU A 60 -8.06 1.05 4.91
N SER A 61 -6.74 0.99 4.76
CA SER A 61 -5.95 1.98 4.04
C SER A 61 -5.54 1.43 2.68
N ALA A 62 -4.77 2.21 1.92
CA ALA A 62 -4.11 1.73 0.71
C ALA A 62 -2.77 2.44 0.53
N PHE A 63 -1.86 1.80 -0.18
CA PHE A 63 -0.63 2.40 -0.69
C PHE A 63 -0.54 2.20 -2.19
N PHE A 64 -0.16 3.25 -2.91
CA PHE A 64 -0.01 3.26 -4.36
C PHE A 64 1.47 3.31 -4.73
N TYR A 65 1.87 2.54 -5.73
CA TYR A 65 3.28 2.38 -6.10
C TYR A 65 3.51 2.16 -7.59
N ASP A 66 2.44 2.03 -8.40
CA ASP A 66 2.55 1.79 -9.84
C ASP A 66 1.48 2.57 -10.62
N VAL A 67 1.81 2.93 -11.86
CA VAL A 67 0.90 3.61 -12.80
C VAL A 67 0.86 2.78 -14.08
N GLY A 68 -0.21 1.99 -14.24
CA GLY A 68 -0.39 1.11 -15.39
C GLY A 68 -0.69 1.85 -16.68
N TYR A 69 -1.28 3.05 -16.59
CA TYR A 69 -1.59 3.89 -17.74
C TYR A 69 -1.53 5.37 -17.36
N LYS A 70 -1.00 6.20 -18.26
CA LYS A 70 -1.08 7.66 -18.17
C LYS A 70 -1.15 8.24 -19.57
N GLU A 71 -2.04 9.20 -19.79
CA GLU A 71 -2.11 9.92 -21.05
C GLU A 71 -0.85 10.81 -21.27
N GLY A 72 -0.39 10.87 -22.53
CA GLY A 72 0.81 11.60 -22.93
C GLY A 72 2.10 10.80 -22.76
N GLU A 73 3.19 11.48 -22.39
CA GLU A 73 4.51 10.86 -22.29
C GLU A 73 4.61 9.86 -21.12
N PRO A 74 5.26 8.70 -21.35
CA PRO A 74 5.52 7.71 -20.30
C PRO A 74 6.62 8.18 -19.34
N PHE A 75 6.65 7.59 -18.15
CA PHE A 75 7.75 7.78 -17.20
C PHE A 75 9.02 7.12 -17.74
N LYS A 76 10.18 7.77 -17.54
CA LYS A 76 11.48 7.23 -17.95
C LYS A 76 12.10 6.32 -16.89
N THR A 77 11.73 6.54 -15.63
CA THR A 77 12.25 5.79 -14.49
C THR A 77 11.14 5.48 -13.49
N TYR A 78 11.36 4.45 -12.67
CA TYR A 78 10.47 4.13 -11.55
C TYR A 78 10.41 5.29 -10.54
N GLU A 79 11.53 5.99 -10.33
CA GLU A 79 11.60 7.20 -9.50
C GLU A 79 10.67 8.31 -10.00
N GLU A 80 10.65 8.59 -11.31
CA GLU A 80 9.75 9.59 -11.89
C GLU A 80 8.28 9.23 -11.64
N MET A 81 7.94 7.94 -11.76
CA MET A 81 6.59 7.45 -11.48
C MET A 81 6.21 7.58 -10.01
N LEU A 82 7.07 7.17 -9.08
CA LEU A 82 6.83 7.32 -7.63
C LEU A 82 6.67 8.79 -7.24
N ASN A 83 7.51 9.67 -7.79
CA ASN A 83 7.41 11.12 -7.57
C ASN A 83 6.10 11.69 -8.13
N PHE A 84 5.62 11.18 -9.26
CA PHE A 84 4.30 11.53 -9.79
C PHE A 84 3.17 11.13 -8.82
N ILE A 85 3.13 9.86 -8.37
CA ILE A 85 2.11 9.37 -7.42
C ILE A 85 2.11 10.24 -6.15
N LYS A 86 3.31 10.50 -5.58
CA LYS A 86 3.49 11.36 -4.40
C LYS A 86 2.99 12.78 -4.67
N GLY A 87 3.32 13.35 -5.82
CA GLY A 87 2.89 14.69 -6.24
C GLY A 87 1.38 14.82 -6.41
N LYS A 88 0.66 13.72 -6.71
CA LYS A 88 -0.81 13.68 -6.74
C LYS A 88 -1.45 13.56 -5.36
N GLY A 89 -0.67 13.43 -4.29
CA GLY A 89 -1.17 13.27 -2.93
C GLY A 89 -1.81 11.90 -2.68
N LEU A 90 -1.49 10.92 -3.51
CA LEU A 90 -1.91 9.54 -3.29
C LEU A 90 -1.09 8.94 -2.13
N PRO A 91 -1.70 8.20 -1.21
CA PRO A 91 -0.98 7.54 -0.13
C PRO A 91 0.09 6.58 -0.65
N MET A 92 1.29 6.66 -0.09
CA MET A 92 2.42 5.78 -0.41
C MET A 92 3.07 5.31 0.88
N ASP A 93 3.77 4.17 0.80
CA ASP A 93 4.71 3.79 1.83
C ASP A 93 5.85 4.83 1.90
N SER A 94 6.29 5.16 3.11
CA SER A 94 7.40 6.10 3.32
C SER A 94 8.77 5.50 3.00
N TYR A 95 8.86 4.17 2.93
CA TYR A 95 10.08 3.44 2.71
C TYR A 95 10.33 3.23 1.22
N VAL A 96 11.23 4.02 0.66
CA VAL A 96 11.79 3.85 -0.69
C VAL A 96 13.30 4.03 -0.60
N LYS A 97 14.05 3.12 -1.22
CA LYS A 97 15.51 3.12 -1.23
C LYS A 97 16.04 3.00 -2.64
N TYR A 98 16.98 3.87 -2.97
CA TYR A 98 17.70 3.84 -4.23
C TYR A 98 19.04 3.16 -3.99
N CYS A 99 19.25 2.04 -4.68
CA CYS A 99 20.46 1.24 -4.60
C CYS A 99 21.11 1.20 -5.97
N THR A 100 22.43 1.36 -6.00
CA THR A 100 23.26 1.32 -7.21
C THR A 100 24.12 0.07 -7.29
N THR A 101 24.22 -0.68 -6.19
CA THR A 101 24.96 -1.95 -6.13
C THR A 101 24.14 -3.06 -5.46
N VAL A 102 24.55 -4.30 -5.67
CA VAL A 102 23.91 -5.47 -5.06
C VAL A 102 24.09 -5.47 -3.53
N GLU A 103 25.24 -5.01 -3.03
CA GLU A 103 25.52 -4.92 -1.61
C GLU A 103 24.58 -3.92 -0.90
N GLU A 104 24.23 -2.82 -1.58
CA GLU A 104 23.23 -1.87 -1.08
C GLU A 104 21.84 -2.54 -1.02
N ILE A 105 21.46 -3.31 -2.04
CA ILE A 105 20.20 -4.06 -2.05
C ILE A 105 20.16 -5.07 -0.89
N GLU A 106 21.21 -5.87 -0.71
CA GLU A 106 21.31 -6.86 0.37
C GLU A 106 21.21 -6.21 1.76
N LYS A 107 21.82 -5.03 1.93
CA LYS A 107 21.72 -4.26 3.17
C LYS A 107 20.28 -3.86 3.47
N GLU A 108 19.54 -3.35 2.48
CA GLU A 108 18.15 -2.93 2.68
C GLU A 108 17.20 -4.14 2.86
N ILE A 109 17.47 -5.29 2.22
CA ILE A 109 16.75 -6.55 2.49
C ILE A 109 16.90 -6.95 3.96
N ASN A 110 18.12 -6.95 4.48
CA ASN A 110 18.38 -7.30 5.89
C ASN A 110 17.71 -6.31 6.84
N TYR A 111 17.81 -5.00 6.56
CA TYR A 111 17.13 -3.98 7.34
C TYR A 111 15.63 -4.22 7.43
N ILE A 112 14.98 -4.54 6.31
CA ILE A 112 13.53 -4.81 6.29
C ILE A 112 13.20 -6.13 6.99
N ASN A 113 14.00 -7.18 6.82
CA ASN A 113 13.78 -8.44 7.53
C ASN A 113 13.77 -8.25 9.06
N ASP A 114 14.63 -7.36 9.58
CA ASP A 114 14.75 -7.09 11.01
C ASP A 114 13.66 -6.12 11.51
N SER A 115 13.29 -5.12 10.72
CA SER A 115 12.35 -4.05 11.13
C SER A 115 10.88 -4.30 10.77
N ARG A 116 10.57 -5.31 9.93
CA ARG A 116 9.20 -5.54 9.44
C ARG A 116 8.16 -5.75 10.55
N PHE A 117 8.57 -6.26 11.71
CA PHE A 117 7.67 -6.52 12.84
C PHE A 117 7.31 -5.25 13.62
N ASP A 118 8.01 -4.15 13.37
CA ASP A 118 7.73 -2.83 13.97
C ASP A 118 6.70 -2.04 13.16
N LEU A 119 6.35 -2.51 11.96
CA LEU A 119 5.37 -1.87 11.09
C LEU A 119 3.94 -2.12 11.61
N ASN A 120 3.06 -1.16 11.38
CA ASN A 120 1.64 -1.28 11.72
C ASN A 120 0.86 -2.07 10.64
N TYR A 121 1.54 -2.88 9.83
CA TYR A 121 0.98 -3.73 8.79
C TYR A 121 1.97 -4.85 8.44
N ASP A 122 1.46 -5.97 7.94
CA ASP A 122 2.29 -7.11 7.54
C ASP A 122 2.93 -6.84 6.18
N ILE A 123 4.21 -7.21 6.05
CA ILE A 123 4.92 -7.31 4.76
C ILE A 123 5.59 -8.68 4.64
N ASP A 124 5.54 -9.25 3.44
CA ASP A 124 6.15 -10.55 3.13
C ASP A 124 7.61 -10.40 2.64
N GLY A 125 8.05 -9.18 2.31
CA GLY A 125 9.39 -8.90 1.79
C GLY A 125 9.50 -7.51 1.17
N VAL A 126 10.49 -7.34 0.29
CA VAL A 126 10.71 -6.10 -0.49
C VAL A 126 10.56 -6.37 -1.98
N VAL A 127 10.21 -5.35 -2.74
CA VAL A 127 10.20 -5.37 -4.21
C VAL A 127 11.44 -4.61 -4.71
N ILE A 128 12.17 -5.22 -5.65
CA ILE A 128 13.27 -4.60 -6.37
C ILE A 128 12.76 -4.32 -7.79
N ALA A 129 12.79 -3.07 -8.22
CA ALA A 129 12.23 -2.58 -9.48
C ALA A 129 13.26 -1.75 -10.27
#